data_AF-A0A8J5QU59-F1
#
_entry.id   AF-A0A8J5QU59-F1
#
_cell.length_a   1.000
_cell.length_b   1.000
_cell.length_c   1.000
_cell.angle_alpha   90.00
_cell.angle_beta   90.00
_cell.angle_gamma   90.00
#
_symmetry.space_group_name_H-M   'P 1'
#
loop_
_entity.id
_entity.type
_entity.pdbx_description
1 polymer ?
#
loop_
_entity_poly.entity_id
_entity_poly.type
_entity_poly.pdbx_seq_one_letter_code
_entity_poly.pdbx_strand_id
1 'polypeptide(L)'
;MPFQLRYIGQPELGDKSRAAVVRSSIDVGTSNTVIEFLTEMGCRLDFEYIIRGYMFRKGRMKITVSKIFKMPQGKVMDSMEAISSSYLVELSVLAPRGQDAIAEDMRVFAEQLKPLVQLEKIDYNRL
;
A
#
# COMPACT_ATOMS: atom_id res chain seq x y z
N MET A 1 16.26 -4.78 11.91
CA MET A 1 16.06 -5.15 10.49
C MET A 1 16.45 -3.96 9.62
N PRO A 2 16.97 -4.15 8.41
CA PRO A 2 17.23 -3.03 7.50
C PRO A 2 15.93 -2.31 7.16
N PHE A 3 15.99 -0.99 6.99
CA PHE A 3 14.84 -0.23 6.51
C PHE A 3 14.65 -0.47 5.00
N GLN A 4 13.43 -0.20 4.53
CA GLN A 4 13.11 -0.22 3.11
C GLN A 4 12.54 1.16 2.76
N LEU A 5 13.14 1.80 1.75
CA LEU A 5 12.64 3.03 1.19
C LEU A 5 11.80 2.70 -0.05
N ARG A 6 10.58 3.23 -0.11
CA ARG A 6 9.69 3.09 -1.26
C ARG A 6 9.23 4.44 -1.75
N TYR A 7 9.44 4.71 -3.04
CA TYR A 7 8.76 5.79 -3.75
C TYR A 7 7.51 5.25 -4.45
N ILE A 8 6.36 5.89 -4.23
CA ILE A 8 5.11 5.63 -4.93
C ILE A 8 4.77 6.87 -5.75
N GLY A 9 4.77 6.74 -7.07
CA GLY A 9 4.40 7.80 -8.00
C GLY A 9 2.89 8.05 -8.04
N GLN A 10 2.53 9.15 -8.71
CA GLN A 10 1.13 9.45 -8.97
C GLN A 10 0.45 8.33 -9.79
N PRO A 11 -0.86 8.09 -9.59
CA PRO A 11 -1.64 7.24 -10.48
C PRO A 11 -1.44 7.66 -11.94
N GLU A 12 -1.19 6.70 -12.83
CA GLU A 12 -1.13 7.00 -14.26
C GLU A 12 -2.49 7.55 -14.72
N LEU A 13 -2.46 8.75 -15.31
CA LEU A 13 -3.60 9.32 -16.01
C LEU A 13 -3.80 8.51 -17.29
N GLY A 14 -4.74 7.57 -17.23
CA GLY A 14 -5.03 6.64 -18.32
C GLY A 14 -6.51 6.29 -18.38
N ASP A 15 -6.84 5.36 -19.27
CA ASP A 15 -8.22 4.95 -19.53
C ASP A 15 -8.96 4.57 -18.23
N LYS A 16 -10.11 5.24 -18.01
CA LYS A 16 -11.00 4.96 -16.87
C LYS A 16 -11.46 3.49 -16.86
N SER A 17 -11.50 2.85 -18.04
CA SER A 17 -11.86 1.45 -18.22
C SER A 17 -10.89 0.45 -17.57
N ARG A 18 -9.63 0.86 -17.27
CA ARG A 18 -8.66 -0.03 -16.64
C ARG A 18 -9.18 -0.57 -15.32
N ALA A 19 -9.12 -1.88 -15.14
CA ALA A 19 -9.64 -2.58 -13.97
C ALA A 19 -8.83 -2.33 -12.67
N ALA A 20 -7.61 -1.83 -12.78
CA ALA A 20 -6.75 -1.52 -11.64
C ALA A 20 -6.09 -0.14 -11.77
N VAL A 21 -5.72 0.44 -10.63
CA VAL A 21 -4.88 1.66 -10.57
C VAL A 21 -3.43 1.26 -10.81
N VAL A 22 -2.75 1.97 -11.72
CA VAL A 22 -1.33 1.76 -12.02
C VAL A 22 -0.51 2.92 -11.47
N ARG A 23 0.61 2.60 -10.83
CA ARG A 23 1.57 3.57 -10.27
C ARG A 23 3.00 3.10 -10.51
N SER A 24 3.92 4.04 -10.61
CA SER A 24 5.35 3.73 -10.51
C SER A 24 5.70 3.41 -9.04
N SER A 25 6.35 2.27 -8.80
CA SER A 25 6.89 1.88 -7.49
C SER A 25 8.38 1.65 -7.63
N ILE A 26 9.17 2.27 -6.76
CA ILE A 26 10.62 2.04 -6.66
C ILE A 26 10.91 1.62 -5.24
N ASP A 27 11.52 0.45 -5.07
CA ASP A 27 11.81 -0.17 -3.79
C ASP A 27 13.32 -0.35 -3.63
N VAL A 28 13.88 0.15 -2.54
CA VAL A 28 15.32 0.06 -2.23
C VAL A 28 15.51 -0.40 -0.79
N GLY A 29 16.36 -1.41 -0.58
CA GLY A 29 16.81 -1.79 0.75
C GLY A 29 17.86 -0.81 1.27
N THR A 30 17.76 -0.39 2.53
CA THR A 30 18.62 0.64 3.11
C THR A 30 19.24 0.22 4.44
N SER A 31 20.28 0.93 4.86
CA SER A 31 20.80 0.87 6.22
C SER A 31 19.80 1.48 7.23
N ASN A 32 20.14 1.37 8.51
CA ASN A 32 19.43 2.03 9.61
C ASN A 32 19.60 3.57 9.63
N THR A 33 20.55 4.13 8.87
CA THR A 33 20.83 5.58 8.80
C THR A 33 19.98 6.33 7.76
N VAL A 34 19.01 5.66 7.13
CA VAL A 34 18.19 6.27 6.06
C VAL A 34 17.41 7.51 6.52
N ILE A 35 16.99 7.55 7.78
CA ILE A 35 16.24 8.69 8.34
C ILE A 35 17.13 9.93 8.44
N GLU A 36 18.36 9.76 8.93
CA GLU A 36 19.36 10.83 9.01
C GLU A 36 19.72 11.33 7.61
N PHE A 37 20.02 10.41 6.68
CA PHE A 37 20.32 10.73 5.29
C PHE A 37 19.21 11.56 4.63
N LEU A 38 17.94 11.16 4.77
CA LEU A 38 16.81 11.91 4.22
C LEU A 38 16.67 13.29 4.86
N THR A 39 16.91 13.39 6.17
CA THR A 39 16.87 14.66 6.90
C THR A 39 17.96 15.62 6.42
N GLU A 40 19.18 15.12 6.20
CA GLU A 40 20.30 15.90 5.65
C GLU A 40 20.04 16.35 4.20
N MET A 41 19.29 15.57 3.41
CA MET A 41 18.80 15.99 2.09
C MET A 41 17.67 17.04 2.14
N GLY A 42 17.22 17.43 3.33
CA GLY A 42 16.18 18.43 3.53
C GLY A 42 14.75 17.87 3.57
N CYS A 43 14.57 16.54 3.59
CA CYS A 43 13.26 15.95 3.82
C CYS A 43 12.80 16.19 5.27
N ARG A 44 11.48 16.31 5.46
CA ARG A 44 10.86 16.38 6.78
C ARG A 44 9.86 15.25 6.92
N LEU A 45 9.80 14.65 8.11
CA LEU A 45 8.75 13.68 8.42
C LEU A 45 7.40 14.39 8.37
N ASP A 46 6.53 13.91 7.49
CA ASP A 46 5.17 14.42 7.34
C ASP A 46 4.23 13.70 8.33
N PHE A 47 4.18 12.37 8.25
CA PHE A 47 3.42 11.53 9.16
C PHE A 47 4.04 10.14 9.32
N GLU A 48 3.67 9.46 10.41
CA GLU A 48 4.12 8.12 10.73
C GLU A 48 2.96 7.30 11.31
N TYR A 49 2.89 6.02 10.96
CA TYR A 49 1.82 5.12 11.38
C TYR A 49 2.30 3.66 11.37
N ILE A 50 1.54 2.80 12.03
CA ILE A 50 1.84 1.36 12.10
C ILE A 50 0.73 0.57 11.43
N ILE A 51 1.11 -0.33 10.52
CA ILE A 51 0.21 -1.31 9.92
C ILE A 51 0.41 -2.65 10.64
N ARG A 52 -0.68 -3.27 11.10
CA ARG A 52 -0.67 -4.68 11.57
C ARG A 52 -1.76 -5.47 10.89
N GLY A 53 -1.44 -6.69 10.45
CA GLY A 53 -2.41 -7.53 9.75
C GLY A 53 -1.80 -8.75 9.11
N TYR A 54 -2.53 -9.29 8.14
CA TYR A 54 -2.18 -10.50 7.41
C TYR A 54 -1.79 -10.16 5.97
N MET A 55 -0.84 -10.93 5.44
CA MET A 55 -0.47 -10.88 4.03
C MET A 55 -0.65 -12.26 3.42
N PHE A 56 -1.40 -12.32 2.32
CA PHE A 56 -1.60 -13.51 1.51
C PHE A 56 -0.96 -13.31 0.14
N ARG A 57 -0.60 -14.42 -0.50
CA ARG A 57 -0.08 -14.43 -1.87
C ARG A 57 -0.82 -15.45 -2.72
N LYS A 58 -1.20 -15.02 -3.93
CA LYS A 58 -1.70 -15.89 -5.00
C LYS A 58 -0.91 -15.60 -6.27
N GLY A 59 0.07 -16.45 -6.59
CA GLY A 59 1.03 -16.16 -7.66
C GLY A 59 1.76 -14.84 -7.40
N ARG A 60 1.64 -13.89 -8.34
CA ARG A 60 2.23 -12.54 -8.24
C ARG A 60 1.37 -11.53 -7.46
N MET A 61 0.13 -11.90 -7.11
CA MET A 61 -0.78 -11.04 -6.35
C MET A 61 -0.43 -11.07 -4.87
N LYS A 62 -0.27 -9.89 -4.30
CA LYS A 62 -0.15 -9.65 -2.86
C LYS A 62 -1.48 -9.11 -2.36
N ILE A 63 -2.03 -9.75 -1.34
CA ILE A 63 -3.25 -9.31 -0.67
C ILE A 63 -2.88 -8.96 0.77
N THR A 64 -3.22 -7.76 1.22
CA THR A 64 -3.06 -7.38 2.63
C THR A 64 -4.43 -7.15 3.25
N VAL A 65 -4.61 -7.63 4.48
CA VAL A 65 -5.79 -7.37 5.32
C VAL A 65 -5.26 -6.80 6.62
N SER A 66 -5.37 -5.49 6.81
CA SER A 66 -4.61 -4.82 7.87
C SER A 66 -5.36 -3.68 8.54
N LYS A 67 -4.97 -3.39 9.78
CA LYS A 67 -5.45 -2.26 10.56
C LYS A 67 -4.33 -1.24 10.72
N ILE A 68 -4.69 0.03 10.60
CA ILE A 68 -3.77 1.16 10.69
C ILE A 68 -3.90 1.77 12.07
N PHE A 69 -2.76 1.97 12.72
CA PHE A 69 -2.64 2.54 14.06
C PHE A 69 -1.83 3.82 14.00
N LYS A 70 -2.24 4.82 14.80
CA LYS A 70 -1.44 6.03 15.01
C LYS A 70 -0.14 5.66 15.71
N MET A 71 0.96 6.33 15.37
CA MET A 71 2.18 6.20 16.14
C MET A 71 1.97 6.79 17.55
N PRO A 72 2.32 6.06 18.63
CA PRO A 72 2.21 6.58 19.98
C PRO A 72 3.26 7.67 20.19
N GLN A 73 2.85 8.94 20.21
CA GLN A 73 3.69 10.04 20.65
C GLN A 73 3.92 9.93 22.17
N GLY A 74 5.03 9.30 22.57
CA GLY A 74 5.46 9.21 23.97
C GLY A 74 4.62 8.29 24.87
N LYS A 75 3.73 7.46 24.32
CA LYS A 75 2.95 6.47 25.09
C LYS A 75 3.55 5.06 24.99
N VAL A 76 3.31 4.25 26.03
CA VAL A 76 3.67 2.83 26.07
C VAL A 76 3.05 2.10 24.87
N MET A 77 3.81 1.20 24.25
CA MET A 77 3.48 0.49 22.99
C MET A 77 2.13 -0.27 23.03
N ASP A 78 1.60 -0.56 24.21
CA ASP A 78 0.30 -1.22 24.43
C ASP A 78 -0.92 -0.30 24.19
N SER A 79 -0.72 1.01 24.05
CA SER A 79 -1.81 1.99 23.85
C SER A 79 -2.03 2.41 22.39
N MET A 80 -1.76 1.51 21.45
CA MET A 80 -1.97 1.77 20.02
C MET A 80 -3.44 2.02 19.69
N GLU A 81 -3.74 3.24 19.27
CA GLU A 81 -5.07 3.64 18.82
C GLU A 81 -5.23 3.36 17.32
N ALA A 82 -6.20 2.51 16.97
CA ALA A 82 -6.54 2.27 15.57
C ALA A 82 -7.20 3.53 14.97
N ILE A 83 -6.81 3.89 13.74
CA ILE A 83 -7.38 5.04 13.02
C ILE A 83 -8.86 4.79 12.66
N SER A 84 -9.24 3.53 12.44
CA SER A 84 -10.61 3.13 12.14
C SER A 84 -10.95 1.78 12.77
N SER A 85 -12.26 1.49 12.85
CA SER A 85 -12.75 0.18 13.30
C SER A 85 -12.57 -0.91 12.24
N SER A 86 -12.58 -0.54 10.96
CA SER A 86 -12.50 -1.43 9.80
C SER A 86 -11.07 -1.90 9.49
N TYR A 87 -10.98 -2.98 8.72
CA TYR A 87 -9.73 -3.41 8.09
C TYR A 87 -9.60 -2.76 6.70
N LEU A 88 -8.39 -2.36 6.35
CA LEU A 88 -8.01 -2.03 4.98
C LEU A 88 -7.62 -3.32 4.26
N VAL A 89 -8.32 -3.62 3.15
CA VAL A 89 -7.97 -4.71 2.24
C VAL A 89 -7.37 -4.14 0.96
N GLU A 90 -6.15 -4.53 0.63
CA GLU A 90 -5.48 -4.12 -0.61
C GLU A 90 -5.11 -5.36 -1.43
N LEU A 91 -5.41 -5.32 -2.73
CA LEU A 91 -4.89 -6.23 -3.73
C LEU A 91 -3.91 -5.47 -4.63
N SER A 92 -2.65 -5.89 -4.65
CA SER A 92 -1.61 -5.24 -5.46
C SER A 92 -0.68 -6.26 -6.14
N VAL A 93 -0.12 -5.85 -7.28
CA VAL A 93 0.87 -6.61 -8.05
C VAL A 93 2.02 -5.67 -8.42
N LEU A 94 3.27 -6.13 -8.24
CA LEU A 94 4.44 -5.45 -8.80
C LEU A 94 4.75 -6.10 -10.16
N ALA A 95 4.78 -5.29 -11.21
CA ALA A 95 5.04 -5.77 -12.56
C ALA A 95 5.83 -4.74 -13.38
N PRO A 96 6.60 -5.19 -14.40
CA PRO A 96 7.15 -4.31 -15.42
C PRO A 96 6.05 -3.52 -16.15
N ARG A 97 6.40 -2.34 -16.68
CA ARG A 97 5.47 -1.51 -17.46
C ARG A 97 4.94 -2.28 -18.69
N GLY A 98 3.67 -2.04 -19.04
CA GLY A 98 3.01 -2.60 -20.22
C GLY A 98 2.34 -3.98 -20.05
N GLN A 99 2.27 -4.52 -18.83
CA GLN A 99 1.58 -5.79 -18.56
C GLN A 99 0.09 -5.60 -18.21
N ASP A 100 -0.70 -5.08 -19.16
CA ASP A 100 -2.10 -4.73 -18.92
C ASP A 100 -3.01 -5.93 -18.57
N ALA A 101 -2.67 -7.13 -19.02
CA ALA A 101 -3.41 -8.36 -18.72
C ALA A 101 -3.51 -8.66 -17.20
N ILE A 102 -2.55 -8.18 -16.40
CA ILE A 102 -2.55 -8.37 -14.94
C ILE A 102 -3.77 -7.69 -14.29
N ALA A 103 -4.19 -6.54 -14.81
CA ALA A 103 -5.32 -5.81 -14.25
C ALA A 103 -6.61 -6.62 -14.36
N GLU A 104 -6.76 -7.37 -15.47
CA GLU A 104 -7.91 -8.25 -15.67
C GLU A 104 -7.88 -9.48 -14.76
N ASP A 105 -6.71 -10.10 -14.60
CA ASP A 105 -6.54 -11.20 -13.63
C ASP A 105 -6.88 -10.75 -12.20
N MET A 106 -6.46 -9.54 -11.82
CA MET A 106 -6.78 -8.93 -10.52
C MET A 106 -8.29 -8.72 -10.37
N ARG A 107 -8.97 -8.26 -11.43
CA ARG A 107 -10.43 -8.08 -11.45
C ARG A 107 -11.15 -9.40 -11.25
N VAL A 108 -10.78 -10.44 -12.01
CA VAL A 108 -11.40 -11.77 -11.89
C VAL A 108 -11.21 -12.34 -10.49
N PHE A 109 -10.02 -12.16 -9.90
CA PHE A 109 -9.79 -12.58 -8.52
C PHE A 109 -10.62 -11.78 -7.51
N ALA A 110 -10.76 -10.46 -7.69
CA ALA A 110 -11.62 -9.63 -6.85
C ALA A 110 -13.09 -10.06 -6.91
N GLU A 111 -13.61 -10.42 -8.10
CA GLU A 111 -14.98 -10.95 -8.24
C GLU A 111 -15.18 -12.27 -7.49
N GLN A 112 -14.18 -13.15 -7.46
CA GLN A 112 -14.24 -14.42 -6.73
C GLN A 112 -14.30 -14.22 -5.19
N LEU A 113 -13.90 -13.06 -4.68
CA LEU A 113 -13.98 -12.76 -3.25
C LEU A 113 -15.35 -12.22 -2.82
N LYS A 114 -16.26 -11.96 -3.75
CA LYS A 114 -17.63 -11.53 -3.41
C LYS A 114 -18.43 -12.71 -2.84
N PRO A 115 -19.30 -12.47 -1.84
CA PRO A 115 -19.58 -11.16 -1.21
C PRO A 115 -18.66 -10.82 -0.03
N LEU A 116 -17.69 -11.67 0.32
CA LEU A 116 -16.87 -11.53 1.53
C LEU A 116 -16.06 -10.24 1.55
N VAL A 117 -15.47 -9.87 0.41
CA VAL A 117 -14.73 -8.62 0.23
C VAL A 117 -15.12 -8.00 -1.10
N GLN A 118 -15.45 -6.72 -1.08
CA GLN A 118 -15.67 -5.92 -2.29
C GLN A 118 -14.40 -5.10 -2.54
N LEU A 119 -13.63 -5.51 -3.55
CA LEU A 119 -12.45 -4.78 -4.00
C LEU A 119 -12.81 -4.00 -5.25
N GLU A 120 -12.66 -2.69 -5.17
CA GLU A 120 -12.92 -1.78 -6.28
C GLU A 120 -11.71 -0.89 -6.54
N LYS A 121 -11.64 -0.39 -7.77
CA LYS A 121 -10.68 0.64 -8.14
C LYS A 121 -11.05 1.94 -7.40
N ILE A 122 -10.15 2.42 -6.55
CA ILE A 122 -10.31 3.70 -5.86
C ILE A 122 -10.34 4.85 -6.87
N ASP A 123 -11.37 5.70 -6.79
CA ASP A 123 -11.42 6.99 -7.48
C ASP A 123 -10.81 8.08 -6.58
N TYR A 124 -9.63 8.57 -6.96
CA TYR A 124 -8.90 9.59 -6.20
C TYR A 124 -9.55 10.98 -6.23
N ASN A 125 -10.51 11.24 -7.13
CA ASN A 125 -11.26 12.50 -7.11
C ASN A 125 -12.35 12.51 -6.04
N ARG A 126 -12.61 11.36 -5.40
CA ARG A 126 -13.66 11.18 -4.39
C ARG A 126 -13.12 11.07 -2.96
N LEU A 127 -11.80 11.20 -2.78
CA LEU A 127 -11.09 11.23 -1.50
C LEU A 127 -10.63 12.65 -1.18
#